data_AF-A0A964HX64-F1
#
_entry.id   AF-A0A964HX64-F1
#
_cell.length_a   1.000
_cell.length_b   1.000
_cell.length_c   1.000
_cell.angle_alpha   90.00
_cell.angle_beta   90.00
_cell.angle_gamma   90.00
#
_symmetry.space_group_name_H-M   'P 1'
#
loop_
_entity.id
_entity.type
_entity.pdbx_description
1 polymer ?
#
loop_
_entity_poly.entity_id
_entity_poly.type
_entity_poly.pdbx_seq_one_letter_code
_entity_poly.pdbx_strand_id
1 'polypeptide(L)'
;MLFKNLKNQWEVSQVSEVNAATQQFKTIATNAIDDLLSFDPVFATYLGDHRFDDLLPDLTEKARGQQAQKITDHLTELDAVDDLELSTSDQIDLEILRSRLTKSQFEVSELRAATWNPMVWNPGTALHLLVSREFASEPERARSVRARLAAIPGFLTAARRELGELTQIHTETAITQLAGTSRLIETEVADLVDDADLVSTAHAAVIEFSVWLTEQLPKAQRSPRLGERLYAATLWHGLDDGTSPTMLLEAAEAHLEKVNLA
;
A
#
# COMPACT_ATOMS: atom_id res chain seq x y z
N MET A 1 19.33 48.71 -44.78
CA MET A 1 18.40 47.56 -44.89
C MET A 1 19.03 46.31 -44.24
N LEU A 2 19.46 46.36 -42.97
CA LEU A 2 20.27 45.28 -42.36
C LEU A 2 19.95 44.99 -40.87
N PHE A 3 18.76 45.37 -40.37
CA PHE A 3 18.39 45.16 -38.97
C PHE A 3 16.92 44.72 -38.80
N LYS A 4 16.50 43.67 -39.50
CA LYS A 4 15.17 43.05 -39.28
C LYS A 4 15.15 41.52 -39.15
N ASN A 5 16.29 40.83 -39.16
CA ASN A 5 16.32 39.35 -39.19
C ASN A 5 16.81 38.63 -37.93
N LEU A 6 16.93 39.31 -36.78
CA LEU A 6 17.44 38.69 -35.54
C LEU A 6 16.39 38.49 -34.44
N LYS A 7 15.13 38.90 -34.67
CA LYS A 7 14.05 38.74 -33.66
C LYS A 7 13.27 37.42 -33.74
N ASN A 8 13.45 36.62 -34.79
CA ASN A 8 12.74 35.33 -34.96
C ASN A 8 13.55 34.10 -34.55
N GLN A 9 14.76 34.25 -33.98
CA GLN A 9 15.61 33.13 -33.59
C GLN A 9 15.61 32.82 -32.08
N TRP A 10 14.81 33.52 -31.29
CA TRP A 10 14.83 33.41 -29.82
C TRP A 10 13.45 33.16 -29.18
N GLU A 11 12.44 32.81 -29.97
CA GLU A 11 11.07 32.55 -29.48
C GLU A 11 10.51 31.18 -29.94
N VAL A 12 11.41 30.28 -30.34
CA VAL A 12 11.12 28.86 -30.56
C VAL A 12 12.15 28.02 -29.81
N SER A 13 12.29 28.28 -28.51
CA SER A 13 12.92 27.30 -27.61
C SER A 13 11.90 26.21 -27.36
N GLN A 14 11.97 25.20 -28.24
CA GLN A 14 11.40 23.86 -28.18
C GLN A 14 10.44 23.60 -27.00
N VAL A 15 9.14 23.66 -27.28
CA VAL A 15 8.27 22.60 -26.74
C VAL A 15 8.73 21.35 -27.47
N SER A 16 9.62 20.58 -26.86
CA SER A 16 10.06 19.31 -27.44
C SER A 16 8.82 18.44 -27.64
N GLU A 17 8.54 18.09 -28.88
CA GLU A 17 7.58 17.03 -29.19
C GLU A 17 7.97 15.83 -28.34
N VAL A 18 7.09 15.40 -27.44
CA VAL A 18 7.36 14.28 -26.51
C VAL A 18 7.71 13.08 -27.38
N ASN A 19 8.92 12.54 -27.26
CA ASN A 19 9.35 11.43 -28.11
C ASN A 19 8.53 10.17 -27.80
N ALA A 20 8.59 9.19 -28.71
CA ALA A 20 7.78 7.98 -28.60
C ALA A 20 8.09 7.20 -27.30
N ALA A 21 9.35 7.13 -26.88
CA ALA A 21 9.77 6.47 -25.64
C ALA A 21 9.13 7.12 -24.40
N THR A 22 9.15 8.46 -24.29
CA THR A 22 8.50 9.17 -23.18
C THR A 22 6.98 8.96 -23.21
N GLN A 23 6.33 9.00 -24.38
CA GLN A 23 4.89 8.73 -24.46
C GLN A 23 4.53 7.29 -24.03
N GLN A 24 5.33 6.32 -24.47
CA GLN A 24 5.18 4.92 -24.08
C GLN A 24 5.36 4.76 -22.56
N PHE A 25 6.46 5.31 -22.01
CA PHE A 25 6.73 5.28 -20.57
C PHE A 25 5.58 5.90 -19.77
N LYS A 26 5.12 7.11 -20.11
CA LYS A 26 4.03 7.78 -19.36
C LYS A 26 2.72 7.00 -19.43
N THR A 27 2.45 6.31 -20.55
CA THR A 27 1.29 5.42 -20.66
C THR A 27 1.39 4.23 -19.73
N ILE A 28 2.54 3.52 -19.74
CA ILE A 28 2.81 2.39 -18.83
C ILE A 28 2.73 2.85 -17.38
N ALA A 29 3.38 3.97 -17.05
CA ALA A 29 3.40 4.52 -15.70
C ALA A 29 1.99 4.85 -15.19
N THR A 30 1.15 5.46 -16.03
CA THR A 30 -0.24 5.76 -15.68
C THR A 30 -1.02 4.49 -15.37
N ASN A 31 -0.93 3.47 -16.23
CA ASN A 31 -1.63 2.20 -16.04
C ASN A 31 -1.13 1.45 -14.79
N ALA A 32 0.18 1.43 -14.57
CA ALA A 32 0.79 0.77 -13.41
C ALA A 32 0.38 1.45 -12.11
N ILE A 33 0.35 2.79 -12.07
CA ILE A 33 -0.11 3.55 -10.89
C ILE A 33 -1.59 3.29 -10.64
N ASP A 34 -2.43 3.33 -11.68
CA ASP A 34 -3.87 3.04 -11.54
C ASP A 34 -4.12 1.63 -10.98
N ASP A 35 -3.42 0.63 -11.50
CA ASP A 35 -3.53 -0.75 -11.00
C ASP A 35 -3.04 -0.84 -9.54
N LEU A 36 -1.89 -0.26 -9.20
CA LEU A 36 -1.34 -0.25 -7.83
C LEU A 36 -2.32 0.40 -6.83
N LEU A 37 -2.98 1.49 -7.21
CA LEU A 37 -3.98 2.16 -6.37
C LEU A 37 -5.26 1.34 -6.26
N SER A 38 -5.68 0.65 -7.33
CA SER A 38 -6.84 -0.24 -7.28
C SER A 38 -6.63 -1.46 -6.39
N PHE A 39 -5.39 -1.97 -6.28
CA PHE A 39 -5.05 -3.10 -5.42
C PHE A 39 -5.00 -2.72 -3.94
N ASP A 40 -4.76 -1.44 -3.63
CA ASP A 40 -4.78 -0.91 -2.26
C ASP A 40 -5.69 0.33 -2.16
N PRO A 41 -7.03 0.12 -2.13
CA PRO A 41 -8.00 1.22 -2.03
C PRO A 41 -7.81 2.10 -0.79
N VAL A 42 -7.24 1.55 0.29
CA VAL A 42 -7.00 2.29 1.54
C VAL A 42 -5.82 3.24 1.36
N PHE A 43 -4.76 2.79 0.70
CA PHE A 43 -3.64 3.64 0.33
C PHE A 43 -4.03 4.68 -0.73
N ALA A 44 -4.91 4.35 -1.68
CA ALA A 44 -5.49 5.32 -2.60
C ALA A 44 -6.21 6.46 -1.84
N THR A 45 -7.11 6.12 -0.91
CA THR A 45 -7.75 7.13 -0.03
C THR A 45 -6.71 7.94 0.74
N TYR A 46 -5.66 7.31 1.26
CA TYR A 46 -4.60 7.99 2.01
C TYR A 46 -3.88 9.06 1.18
N LEU A 47 -3.61 8.75 -0.10
CA LEU A 47 -3.00 9.66 -1.07
C LEU A 47 -3.96 10.74 -1.62
N GLY A 48 -5.25 10.65 -1.30
CA GLY A 48 -6.28 11.57 -1.80
C GLY A 48 -6.89 11.15 -3.14
N ASP A 49 -6.65 9.91 -3.57
CA ASP A 49 -7.39 9.32 -4.68
C ASP A 49 -8.64 8.62 -4.14
N HIS A 50 -9.78 9.27 -4.37
CA HIS A 50 -11.08 8.88 -3.83
C HIS A 50 -11.89 7.97 -4.78
N ARG A 51 -11.30 7.51 -5.90
CA ARG A 51 -11.99 6.63 -6.88
C ARG A 51 -12.40 5.28 -6.29
N PHE A 52 -11.75 4.84 -5.21
CA PHE A 52 -11.92 3.50 -4.60
C PHE A 52 -12.35 3.57 -3.12
N ASP A 53 -12.88 4.72 -2.68
CA ASP A 53 -13.23 4.95 -1.27
C ASP A 53 -14.31 4.00 -0.74
N ASP A 54 -15.09 3.40 -1.63
CA ASP A 54 -16.16 2.44 -1.32
C ASP A 54 -15.66 0.99 -1.18
N LEU A 55 -14.36 0.73 -1.42
CA LEU A 55 -13.77 -0.61 -1.43
C LEU A 55 -12.88 -0.86 -0.20
N LEU A 56 -12.80 -2.14 0.19
CA LEU A 56 -11.73 -2.72 1.00
C LEU A 56 -10.82 -3.56 0.09
N PRO A 57 -9.53 -3.73 0.43
CA PRO A 57 -8.62 -4.53 -0.38
C PRO A 57 -9.03 -6.01 -0.41
N ASP A 58 -8.91 -6.65 -1.57
CA ASP A 58 -9.03 -8.12 -1.68
C ASP A 58 -7.65 -8.75 -1.44
N LEU A 59 -7.47 -9.29 -0.24
CA LEU A 59 -6.20 -9.90 0.18
C LEU A 59 -6.19 -11.43 -0.02
N THR A 60 -7.17 -12.00 -0.74
CA THR A 60 -7.26 -13.45 -0.95
C THR A 60 -6.12 -14.00 -1.82
N GLU A 61 -5.82 -15.29 -1.74
CA GLU A 61 -4.81 -15.93 -2.58
C GLU A 61 -5.04 -15.68 -4.07
N LYS A 62 -6.30 -15.74 -4.51
CA LYS A 62 -6.67 -15.46 -5.91
C LYS A 62 -6.32 -14.02 -6.29
N ALA A 63 -6.71 -13.03 -5.49
CA ALA A 63 -6.43 -11.63 -5.78
C ALA A 63 -4.93 -11.32 -5.74
N ARG A 64 -4.21 -11.86 -4.74
CA ARG A 64 -2.73 -11.76 -4.67
C ARG A 64 -2.07 -12.33 -5.93
N GLY A 65 -2.55 -13.46 -6.45
CA GLY A 65 -2.06 -14.04 -7.71
C GLY A 65 -2.33 -13.16 -8.92
N GLN A 66 -3.51 -12.54 -9.01
CA GLN A 66 -3.86 -11.60 -10.08
C GLN A 66 -3.01 -10.33 -10.02
N GLN A 67 -2.81 -9.78 -8.82
CA GLN A 67 -1.94 -8.64 -8.58
C GLN A 67 -0.49 -8.95 -8.97
N ALA A 68 0.05 -10.11 -8.54
CA ALA A 68 1.41 -10.52 -8.90
C ALA A 68 1.60 -10.64 -10.42
N GLN A 69 0.61 -11.19 -11.13
CA GLN A 69 0.68 -11.27 -12.59
C GLN A 69 0.67 -9.88 -13.22
N LYS A 70 -0.23 -9.00 -12.77
CA LYS A 70 -0.31 -7.62 -13.28
C LYS A 70 0.97 -6.82 -13.05
N ILE A 71 1.56 -6.94 -11.87
CA ILE A 71 2.85 -6.29 -11.57
C ILE A 71 3.95 -6.83 -12.49
N THR A 72 3.97 -8.14 -12.76
CA THR A 72 4.93 -8.76 -13.69
C THR A 72 4.75 -8.26 -15.12
N ASP A 73 3.50 -8.09 -15.57
CA ASP A 73 3.18 -7.52 -16.88
C ASP A 73 3.73 -6.08 -16.99
N HIS A 74 3.46 -5.23 -15.99
CA HIS A 74 3.98 -3.85 -15.95
C HIS A 74 5.50 -3.76 -15.95
N LEU A 75 6.19 -4.63 -15.19
CA LEU A 75 7.65 -4.70 -15.19
C LEU A 75 8.20 -5.08 -16.57
N THR A 76 7.54 -6.02 -17.25
CA THR A 76 7.91 -6.42 -18.62
C THR A 76 7.72 -5.29 -19.61
N GLU A 77 6.63 -4.51 -19.47
CA GLU A 77 6.38 -3.33 -20.30
C GLU A 77 7.42 -2.23 -20.06
N LEU A 78 7.81 -2.00 -18.79
CA LEU A 78 8.88 -1.05 -18.46
C LEU A 78 10.23 -1.46 -19.04
N ASP A 79 10.56 -2.76 -19.03
CA ASP A 79 11.79 -3.28 -19.66
C ASP A 79 11.84 -3.11 -21.18
N ALA A 80 10.68 -2.89 -21.81
CA ALA A 80 10.58 -2.65 -23.25
C ALA A 80 10.67 -1.17 -23.65
N VAL A 81 10.79 -0.24 -22.68
CA VAL A 81 11.01 1.19 -22.96
C VAL A 81 12.46 1.42 -23.35
N ASP A 82 12.70 2.17 -24.43
CA ASP A 82 14.04 2.65 -24.78
C ASP A 82 14.45 3.78 -23.83
N ASP A 83 15.13 3.42 -22.74
CA ASP A 83 15.54 4.34 -21.68
C ASP A 83 16.60 5.35 -22.13
N LEU A 84 17.34 5.06 -23.21
CA LEU A 84 18.35 5.96 -23.78
C LEU A 84 17.72 7.19 -24.45
N GLU A 85 16.47 7.07 -24.88
CA GLU A 85 15.70 8.19 -25.44
C GLU A 85 14.97 9.00 -24.36
N LEU A 86 14.93 8.54 -23.11
CA LEU A 86 14.27 9.26 -22.03
C LEU A 86 15.08 10.46 -21.55
N SER A 87 14.37 11.50 -21.09
CA SER A 87 14.99 12.56 -20.31
C SER A 87 15.52 12.02 -18.99
N THR A 88 16.53 12.66 -18.39
CA THR A 88 17.03 12.25 -17.06
C THR A 88 15.91 12.23 -16.00
N SER A 89 14.93 13.14 -16.08
CA SER A 89 13.79 13.14 -15.17
C SER A 89 12.92 11.89 -15.38
N ASP A 90 12.64 11.52 -16.63
CA ASP A 90 11.84 10.33 -16.92
C ASP A 90 12.58 9.03 -16.59
N GLN A 91 13.91 8.99 -16.73
CA GLN A 91 14.72 7.84 -16.27
C GLN A 91 14.61 7.65 -14.75
N ILE A 92 14.64 8.75 -13.99
CA ILE A 92 14.45 8.69 -12.53
C ILE A 92 13.02 8.21 -12.20
N ASP A 93 12.00 8.77 -12.86
CA ASP A 93 10.60 8.34 -12.65
C ASP A 93 10.42 6.85 -12.98
N LEU A 94 11.07 6.36 -14.04
CA LEU A 94 11.03 4.96 -14.46
C LEU A 94 11.61 4.05 -13.39
N GLU A 95 12.79 4.39 -12.84
CA GLU A 95 13.43 3.58 -11.80
C GLU A 95 12.66 3.63 -10.47
N ILE A 96 12.06 4.77 -10.10
CA ILE A 96 11.17 4.86 -8.93
C ILE A 96 9.97 3.92 -9.10
N LEU A 97 9.34 3.93 -10.27
CA LEU A 97 8.19 3.06 -10.54
C LEU A 97 8.60 1.57 -10.54
N ARG A 98 9.74 1.25 -11.15
CA ARG A 98 10.32 -0.10 -11.15
C ARG A 98 10.59 -0.59 -9.72
N SER A 99 11.19 0.24 -8.88
CA SER A 99 11.43 -0.05 -7.46
C SER A 99 10.12 -0.31 -6.71
N ARG A 100 9.09 0.53 -6.94
CA ARG A 100 7.76 0.35 -6.34
C ARG A 100 7.09 -0.96 -6.78
N LEU A 101 7.14 -1.29 -8.07
CA LEU A 101 6.55 -2.51 -8.62
C LEU A 101 7.27 -3.77 -8.11
N THR A 102 8.60 -3.79 -8.15
CA THR A 102 9.38 -4.93 -7.62
C THR A 102 9.16 -5.15 -6.13
N LYS A 103 9.08 -4.08 -5.33
CA LYS A 103 8.68 -4.17 -3.92
C LYS A 103 7.29 -4.78 -3.76
N SER A 104 6.31 -4.30 -4.53
CA SER A 104 4.94 -4.80 -4.48
C SER A 104 4.86 -6.28 -4.86
N GLN A 105 5.67 -6.70 -5.85
CA GLN A 105 5.82 -8.11 -6.24
C GLN A 105 6.35 -8.95 -5.08
N PHE A 106 7.41 -8.50 -4.41
CA PHE A 106 7.98 -9.18 -3.24
C PHE A 106 6.95 -9.29 -2.09
N GLU A 107 6.24 -8.20 -1.79
CA GLU A 107 5.24 -8.16 -0.72
C GLU A 107 4.11 -9.16 -0.95
N VAL A 108 3.59 -9.23 -2.18
CA VAL A 108 2.43 -10.07 -2.52
C VAL A 108 2.79 -11.53 -2.74
N SER A 109 3.96 -11.83 -3.31
CA SER A 109 4.35 -13.19 -3.70
C SER A 109 5.21 -13.91 -2.65
N GLU A 110 6.06 -13.19 -1.91
CA GLU A 110 7.03 -13.79 -1.00
C GLU A 110 6.75 -13.46 0.47
N LEU A 111 6.62 -12.18 0.81
CA LEU A 111 6.37 -11.77 2.19
C LEU A 111 5.00 -12.25 2.67
N ARG A 112 3.98 -12.13 1.80
CA ARG A 112 2.63 -12.67 1.98
C ARG A 112 2.04 -12.37 3.36
N ALA A 113 2.17 -11.12 3.81
CA ALA A 113 1.78 -10.71 5.16
C ALA A 113 0.33 -11.10 5.51
N ALA A 114 -0.58 -11.04 4.54
CA ALA A 114 -1.99 -11.47 4.68
C ALA A 114 -2.20 -12.92 5.14
N THR A 115 -1.17 -13.78 5.05
CA THR A 115 -1.26 -15.19 5.43
C THR A 115 -0.81 -15.48 6.86
N TRP A 116 -0.22 -14.52 7.57
CA TRP A 116 0.34 -14.75 8.90
C TRP A 116 0.29 -13.55 9.86
N ASN A 117 0.09 -12.34 9.33
CA ASN A 117 -0.01 -11.11 10.10
C ASN A 117 -1.49 -10.66 10.16
N PRO A 118 -2.19 -10.87 11.28
CA PRO A 118 -3.60 -10.47 11.38
C PRO A 118 -3.80 -8.95 11.39
N MET A 119 -2.76 -8.14 11.61
CA MET A 119 -2.89 -6.67 11.61
C MET A 119 -3.27 -6.12 10.24
N VAL A 120 -2.89 -6.79 9.14
CA VAL A 120 -3.23 -6.32 7.78
C VAL A 120 -4.74 -6.45 7.48
N TRP A 121 -5.46 -7.23 8.28
CA TRP A 121 -6.89 -7.44 8.18
C TRP A 121 -7.71 -6.51 9.09
N ASN A 122 -7.09 -5.48 9.69
CA ASN A 122 -7.81 -4.51 10.50
C ASN A 122 -8.41 -3.37 9.63
N PRO A 123 -9.75 -3.21 9.57
CA PRO A 123 -10.39 -2.17 8.74
C PRO A 123 -10.34 -0.77 9.36
N GLY A 124 -9.75 -0.60 10.56
CA GLY A 124 -9.76 0.66 11.31
C GLY A 124 -9.21 1.85 10.54
N THR A 125 -8.06 1.71 9.87
CA THR A 125 -7.49 2.79 9.05
C THR A 125 -8.39 3.13 7.87
N ALA A 126 -9.00 2.14 7.23
CA ALA A 126 -9.91 2.34 6.10
C ALA A 126 -11.13 3.18 6.49
N LEU A 127 -11.68 2.95 7.68
CA LEU A 127 -12.78 3.76 8.21
C LEU A 127 -12.29 5.15 8.66
N HIS A 128 -11.19 5.20 9.42
CA HIS A 128 -10.68 6.42 10.00
C HIS A 128 -10.39 7.49 8.94
N LEU A 129 -9.76 7.11 7.81
CA LEU A 129 -9.42 8.06 6.74
C LEU A 129 -10.65 8.76 6.12
N LEU A 130 -11.80 8.11 6.11
CA LEU A 130 -13.04 8.66 5.57
C LEU A 130 -13.80 9.53 6.58
N VAL A 131 -13.62 9.26 7.88
CA VAL A 131 -14.32 9.96 8.96
C VAL A 131 -13.53 11.17 9.45
N SER A 132 -12.20 11.08 9.51
CA SER A 132 -11.35 12.13 10.10
C SER A 132 -10.96 13.26 9.14
N ARG A 133 -11.17 13.08 7.83
CA ARG A 133 -10.74 14.03 6.79
C ARG A 133 -11.94 14.66 6.07
N GLU A 134 -11.92 15.97 5.92
CA GLU A 134 -12.95 16.74 5.21
C GLU A 134 -12.60 16.98 3.74
N PHE A 135 -12.50 15.91 2.94
CA PHE A 135 -12.12 16.02 1.51
C PHE A 135 -13.32 16.10 0.54
N ALA A 136 -14.50 15.70 0.98
CA ALA A 136 -15.75 15.71 0.20
C ALA A 136 -16.92 16.13 1.10
N SER A 137 -18.13 16.28 0.55
CA SER A 137 -19.31 16.57 1.39
C SER A 137 -19.60 15.42 2.35
N GLU A 138 -20.21 15.72 3.50
CA GLU A 138 -20.56 14.69 4.50
C GLU A 138 -21.39 13.53 3.90
N PRO A 139 -22.43 13.76 3.06
CA PRO A 139 -23.17 12.66 2.43
C PRO A 139 -22.35 11.78 1.49
N GLU A 140 -21.35 12.36 0.81
CA GLU A 140 -20.44 11.61 -0.06
C GLU A 140 -19.52 10.71 0.77
N ARG A 141 -18.91 11.24 1.83
CA ARG A 141 -18.07 10.43 2.74
C ARG A 141 -18.90 9.33 3.41
N ALA A 142 -20.10 9.65 3.88
CA ALA A 142 -21.00 8.67 4.49
C ALA A 142 -21.39 7.53 3.53
N ARG A 143 -21.48 7.80 2.21
CA ARG A 143 -21.71 6.74 1.21
C ARG A 143 -20.54 5.77 1.14
N SER A 144 -19.30 6.28 1.09
CA SER A 144 -18.09 5.46 1.08
C SER A 144 -17.94 4.65 2.37
N VAL A 145 -18.20 5.26 3.53
CA VAL A 145 -18.18 4.57 4.82
C VAL A 145 -19.21 3.45 4.86
N ARG A 146 -20.45 3.69 4.41
CA ARG A 146 -21.49 2.64 4.31
C ARG A 146 -21.03 1.45 3.46
N ALA A 147 -20.40 1.70 2.32
CA ALA A 147 -19.90 0.63 1.47
C ALA A 147 -18.79 -0.19 2.15
N ARG A 148 -17.83 0.47 2.82
CA ARG A 148 -16.80 -0.22 3.61
C ARG A 148 -17.39 -1.01 4.77
N LEU A 149 -18.36 -0.45 5.51
CA LEU A 149 -19.06 -1.18 6.59
C LEU A 149 -19.75 -2.45 6.08
N ALA A 150 -20.43 -2.35 4.93
CA ALA A 150 -21.09 -3.50 4.31
C ALA A 150 -20.10 -4.60 3.90
N ALA A 151 -18.87 -4.24 3.54
CA ALA A 151 -17.83 -5.19 3.15
C ALA A 151 -17.09 -5.85 4.33
N ILE A 152 -17.06 -5.24 5.52
CA ILE A 152 -16.29 -5.71 6.69
C ILE A 152 -16.59 -7.18 7.07
N PRO A 153 -17.85 -7.64 7.16
CA PRO A 153 -18.11 -9.04 7.51
C PRO A 153 -17.48 -10.04 6.53
N GLY A 154 -17.58 -9.76 5.23
CA GLY A 154 -16.97 -10.59 4.19
C GLY A 154 -15.44 -10.53 4.22
N PHE A 155 -14.88 -9.34 4.43
CA PHE A 155 -13.44 -9.11 4.55
C PHE A 155 -12.83 -9.90 5.72
N LEU A 156 -13.44 -9.84 6.91
CA LEU A 156 -12.95 -10.57 8.10
C LEU A 156 -13.22 -12.07 8.03
N THR A 157 -14.26 -12.50 7.29
CA THR A 157 -14.46 -13.92 6.97
C THR A 157 -13.33 -14.44 6.06
N ALA A 158 -12.93 -13.66 5.06
CA ALA A 158 -11.77 -13.99 4.23
C ALA A 158 -10.48 -14.05 5.06
N ALA A 159 -10.29 -13.12 6.00
CA ALA A 159 -9.14 -13.14 6.92
C ALA A 159 -8.96 -14.49 7.62
N ARG A 160 -10.05 -15.04 8.20
CA ARG A 160 -10.01 -16.34 8.90
C ARG A 160 -9.67 -17.52 7.97
N ARG A 161 -9.93 -17.40 6.67
CA ARG A 161 -9.58 -18.43 5.67
C ARG A 161 -8.13 -18.31 5.20
N GLU A 162 -7.65 -17.08 5.02
CA GLU A 162 -6.32 -16.82 4.45
C GLU A 162 -5.19 -16.90 5.49
N LEU A 163 -5.49 -16.58 6.75
CA LEU A 163 -4.54 -16.65 7.85
C LEU A 163 -4.24 -18.10 8.23
N GLY A 164 -2.98 -18.48 8.08
CA GLY A 164 -2.41 -19.76 8.51
C GLY A 164 -1.75 -19.65 9.88
N GLU A 165 -0.49 -20.06 9.97
CA GLU A 165 0.27 -19.98 11.22
C GLU A 165 0.57 -18.52 11.59
N LEU A 166 0.02 -18.09 12.73
CA LEU A 166 0.11 -16.71 13.22
C LEU A 166 1.37 -16.47 14.03
N THR A 167 1.82 -15.22 14.05
CA THR A 167 2.85 -14.72 14.97
C THR A 167 2.20 -14.17 16.24
N GLN A 168 2.70 -14.53 17.42
CA GLN A 168 2.11 -14.13 18.70
C GLN A 168 2.01 -12.59 18.83
N ILE A 169 3.11 -11.87 18.65
CA ILE A 169 3.16 -10.41 18.85
C ILE A 169 2.22 -9.63 17.92
N HIS A 170 2.11 -10.03 16.65
CA HIS A 170 1.18 -9.39 15.72
C HIS A 170 -0.28 -9.73 16.05
N THR A 171 -0.53 -10.94 16.58
CA THR A 171 -1.87 -11.35 17.03
C THR A 171 -2.33 -10.52 18.24
N GLU A 172 -1.48 -10.39 19.25
CA GLU A 172 -1.74 -9.54 20.43
C GLU A 172 -1.98 -8.07 20.04
N THR A 173 -1.16 -7.58 19.11
CA THR A 173 -1.29 -6.22 18.58
C THR A 173 -2.58 -6.04 17.80
N ALA A 174 -2.94 -6.98 16.93
CA ALA A 174 -4.19 -6.93 16.17
C ALA A 174 -5.41 -6.92 17.09
N ILE A 175 -5.45 -7.76 18.13
CA ILE A 175 -6.52 -7.76 19.15
C ILE A 175 -6.65 -6.37 19.80
N THR A 176 -5.52 -5.78 20.18
CA THR A 176 -5.49 -4.44 20.79
C THR A 176 -6.00 -3.36 19.83
N GLN A 177 -5.57 -3.40 18.57
CA GLN A 177 -6.00 -2.43 17.56
C GLN A 177 -7.48 -2.59 17.19
N LEU A 178 -8.01 -3.82 17.15
CA LEU A 178 -9.42 -4.09 16.86
C LEU A 178 -10.34 -3.54 17.95
N ALA A 179 -9.88 -3.45 19.21
CA ALA A 179 -10.63 -2.74 20.25
C ALA A 179 -10.75 -1.23 19.95
N GLY A 180 -9.72 -0.63 19.32
CA GLY A 180 -9.79 0.74 18.81
C GLY A 180 -10.75 0.88 17.63
N THR A 181 -10.68 -0.06 16.68
CA THR A 181 -11.59 -0.11 15.53
C THR A 181 -13.06 -0.29 15.95
N SER A 182 -13.31 -1.13 16.95
CA SER A 182 -14.64 -1.31 17.54
C SER A 182 -15.21 0.00 18.07
N ARG A 183 -14.42 0.74 18.88
CA ARG A 183 -14.83 2.07 19.36
C ARG A 183 -15.11 3.03 18.21
N LEU A 184 -14.20 3.13 17.23
CA LEU A 184 -14.39 3.99 16.05
C LEU A 184 -15.71 3.72 15.32
N ILE A 185 -16.11 2.44 15.22
CA ILE A 185 -17.37 2.03 14.59
C ILE A 185 -18.58 2.51 15.41
N GLU A 186 -18.53 2.35 16.74
CA GLU A 186 -19.63 2.73 17.64
C GLU A 186 -19.76 4.24 17.87
N THR A 187 -18.70 5.01 17.63
CA THR A 187 -18.70 6.47 17.82
C THR A 187 -18.72 7.22 16.49
N GLU A 188 -17.56 7.60 15.95
CA GLU A 188 -17.50 8.57 14.86
C GLU A 188 -18.10 8.05 13.55
N VAL A 189 -18.03 6.74 13.31
CA VAL A 189 -18.68 6.10 12.17
C VAL A 189 -20.20 6.09 12.34
N ALA A 190 -20.71 5.76 13.53
CA ALA A 190 -22.15 5.73 13.81
C ALA A 190 -22.76 7.13 13.70
N ASP A 191 -22.03 8.16 14.14
CA ASP A 191 -22.47 9.56 14.02
C ASP A 191 -22.55 10.01 12.54
N LEU A 192 -21.64 9.53 11.69
CA LEU A 192 -21.61 9.85 10.25
C LEU A 192 -22.62 9.02 9.44
N VAL A 193 -22.90 7.79 9.88
CA VAL A 193 -23.73 6.82 9.17
C VAL A 193 -25.02 6.58 9.94
N ASP A 194 -26.10 7.23 9.50
CA ASP A 194 -27.48 7.02 9.99
C ASP A 194 -28.07 5.67 9.52
N ASP A 195 -27.39 4.56 9.85
CA ASP A 195 -27.80 3.17 9.57
C ASP A 195 -27.32 2.25 10.71
N ALA A 196 -28.13 2.16 11.76
CA ALA A 196 -27.78 1.44 12.98
C ALA A 196 -27.59 -0.07 12.77
N ASP A 197 -28.35 -0.68 11.85
CA ASP A 197 -28.25 -2.12 11.57
C ASP A 197 -26.93 -2.44 10.85
N LEU A 198 -26.52 -1.59 9.91
CA LEU A 198 -25.24 -1.73 9.21
C LEU A 198 -24.05 -1.53 10.16
N VAL A 199 -24.10 -0.50 11.00
CA VAL A 199 -23.07 -0.23 12.02
C VAL A 199 -22.96 -1.41 12.99
N SER A 200 -24.09 -1.90 13.51
CA SER A 200 -24.14 -3.05 14.41
C SER A 200 -23.55 -4.31 13.77
N THR A 201 -23.89 -4.57 12.49
CA THR A 201 -23.38 -5.73 11.74
C THR A 201 -21.86 -5.67 11.55
N ALA A 202 -21.32 -4.51 11.15
CA ALA A 202 -19.88 -4.32 10.98
C ALA A 202 -19.13 -4.41 12.32
N HIS A 203 -19.70 -3.82 13.37
CA HIS A 203 -19.15 -3.87 14.73
C HIS A 203 -19.07 -5.32 15.24
N ALA A 204 -20.16 -6.08 15.11
CA ALA A 204 -20.20 -7.48 15.51
C ALA A 204 -19.12 -8.31 14.80
N ALA A 205 -18.93 -8.11 13.49
CA ALA A 205 -17.89 -8.81 12.74
C ALA A 205 -16.47 -8.52 13.27
N VAL A 206 -16.18 -7.26 13.65
CA VAL A 206 -14.90 -6.86 14.27
C VAL A 206 -14.70 -7.54 15.63
N ILE A 207 -15.75 -7.56 16.48
CA ILE A 207 -15.71 -8.24 17.78
C ILE A 207 -15.48 -9.74 17.62
N GLU A 208 -16.24 -10.40 16.74
CA GLU A 208 -16.09 -11.83 16.49
C GLU A 208 -14.70 -12.18 15.95
N PHE A 209 -14.11 -11.34 15.10
CA PHE A 209 -12.74 -11.54 14.62
C PHE A 209 -11.71 -11.38 15.75
N SER A 210 -11.89 -10.40 16.64
CA SER A 210 -11.04 -10.24 17.83
C SER A 210 -11.12 -11.43 18.79
N VAL A 211 -12.34 -11.97 19.01
CA VAL A 211 -12.55 -13.21 19.78
C VAL A 211 -11.84 -14.37 19.11
N TRP A 212 -12.01 -14.55 17.80
CA TRP A 212 -11.34 -15.61 17.05
C TRP A 212 -9.81 -15.52 17.15
N LEU A 213 -9.23 -14.32 17.03
CA LEU A 213 -7.78 -14.12 17.21
C LEU A 213 -7.33 -14.47 18.63
N THR A 214 -8.13 -14.14 19.64
CA THR A 214 -7.85 -14.50 21.05
C THR A 214 -7.83 -16.02 21.23
N GLU A 215 -8.74 -16.75 20.58
CA GLU A 215 -8.75 -18.22 20.56
C GLU A 215 -7.57 -18.82 19.78
N GLN A 216 -7.07 -18.14 18.73
CA GLN A 216 -5.88 -18.57 17.99
C GLN A 216 -4.58 -18.24 18.71
N LEU A 217 -4.56 -17.23 19.59
CA LEU A 217 -3.33 -16.74 20.22
C LEU A 217 -2.48 -17.83 20.90
N PRO A 218 -3.05 -18.81 21.65
CA PRO A 218 -2.26 -19.91 22.21
C PRO A 218 -1.58 -20.82 21.17
N LYS A 219 -2.02 -20.76 19.90
CA LYS A 219 -1.48 -21.53 18.77
C LYS A 219 -0.56 -20.70 17.87
N ALA A 220 -0.39 -19.40 18.15
CA ALA A 220 0.40 -18.48 17.33
C ALA A 220 1.91 -18.69 17.55
N GLN A 221 2.47 -19.71 16.90
CA GLN A 221 3.86 -20.15 17.12
C GLN A 221 4.84 -19.70 16.03
N ARG A 222 4.37 -19.03 14.98
CA ARG A 222 5.26 -18.52 13.94
C ARG A 222 6.23 -17.52 14.56
N SER A 223 7.52 -17.67 14.25
CA SER A 223 8.54 -16.70 14.64
C SER A 223 8.22 -15.32 14.02
N PRO A 224 8.24 -14.22 14.79
CA PRO A 224 8.12 -12.88 14.23
C PRO A 224 9.37 -12.46 13.45
N ARG A 225 10.48 -13.17 13.63
CA ARG A 225 11.71 -12.95 12.86
C ARG A 225 11.50 -13.53 11.45
N LEU A 226 11.67 -12.68 10.44
CA LEU A 226 11.50 -13.05 9.03
C LEU A 226 12.55 -14.04 8.52
N GLY A 227 13.66 -14.21 9.25
CA GLY A 227 14.83 -14.93 8.76
C GLY A 227 15.65 -14.07 7.80
N GLU A 228 16.88 -14.52 7.51
CA GLU A 228 17.88 -13.74 6.78
C GLU A 228 17.40 -13.28 5.40
N ARG A 229 16.88 -14.21 4.60
CA ARG A 229 16.47 -13.94 3.21
C ARG A 229 15.36 -12.90 3.11
N LEU A 230 14.26 -13.10 3.84
CA LEU A 230 13.13 -12.18 3.81
C LEU A 230 13.49 -10.84 4.46
N TYR A 231 14.29 -10.83 5.52
CA TYR A 231 14.77 -9.58 6.13
C TYR A 231 15.65 -8.79 5.18
N ALA A 232 16.59 -9.43 4.48
CA ALA A 232 17.44 -8.79 3.49
C ALA A 232 16.62 -8.21 2.33
N ALA A 233 15.63 -8.94 1.82
CA ALA A 233 14.73 -8.45 0.78
C ALA A 233 13.85 -7.28 1.27
N THR A 234 13.33 -7.35 2.49
CA THR A 234 12.60 -6.22 3.11
C THR A 234 13.49 -4.98 3.26
N LEU A 235 14.77 -5.16 3.64
CA LEU A 235 15.73 -4.08 3.76
C LEU A 235 16.03 -3.45 2.38
N TRP A 236 16.32 -4.29 1.38
CA TRP A 236 16.57 -3.88 0.00
C TRP A 236 15.40 -3.04 -0.53
N HIS A 237 14.17 -3.56 -0.48
CA HIS A 237 12.98 -2.83 -0.94
C HIS A 237 12.55 -1.68 -0.01
N GLY A 238 13.17 -1.55 1.17
CA GLY A 238 12.91 -0.48 2.12
C GLY A 238 13.84 0.72 1.92
N LEU A 239 15.12 0.46 1.67
CA LEU A 239 16.16 1.47 1.50
C LEU A 239 16.43 1.82 0.03
N ASP A 240 16.11 0.89 -0.87
CA ASP A 240 16.39 0.99 -2.31
C ASP A 240 17.87 1.26 -2.61
N ASP A 241 18.74 0.61 -1.84
CA ASP A 241 20.19 0.71 -1.97
C ASP A 241 20.89 -0.65 -1.77
N GLY A 242 22.20 -0.67 -2.04
CA GLY A 242 23.05 -1.85 -1.90
C GLY A 242 23.36 -2.28 -0.45
N THR A 243 22.70 -1.69 0.55
CA THR A 243 23.02 -1.95 1.97
C THR A 243 22.52 -3.33 2.37
N SER A 244 23.46 -4.23 2.70
CA SER A 244 23.13 -5.52 3.29
C SER A 244 22.84 -5.40 4.80
N PRO A 245 22.08 -6.35 5.39
CA PRO A 245 21.88 -6.41 6.84
C PRO A 245 23.19 -6.39 7.65
N THR A 246 24.21 -7.11 7.18
CA THR A 246 25.52 -7.17 7.85
C THR A 246 26.23 -5.83 7.82
N MET A 247 26.28 -5.17 6.65
CA MET A 247 26.89 -3.84 6.52
C MET A 247 26.19 -2.81 7.40
N LEU A 248 24.85 -2.87 7.47
CA LEU A 248 24.07 -1.98 8.32
C LEU A 248 24.39 -2.19 9.80
N LEU A 249 24.48 -3.45 10.25
CA LEU A 249 24.78 -3.77 11.64
C LEU A 249 26.19 -3.30 12.02
N GLU A 250 27.20 -3.60 11.21
CA GLU A 250 28.58 -3.19 11.45
C GLU A 250 28.70 -1.66 11.54
N ALA A 251 28.05 -0.93 10.62
CA ALA A 251 28.03 0.53 10.63
C ALA A 251 27.33 1.09 11.87
N ALA A 252 26.21 0.47 12.29
CA ALA A 252 25.45 0.89 13.47
C ALA A 252 26.24 0.68 14.77
N GLU A 253 26.89 -0.47 14.94
CA GLU A 253 27.72 -0.78 16.12
C GLU A 253 28.91 0.16 16.23
N ALA A 254 29.64 0.36 15.13
CA ALA A 254 30.75 1.31 15.08
C ALA A 254 30.32 2.76 15.38
N HIS A 255 29.10 3.15 14.99
CA HIS A 255 28.57 4.47 15.31
C HIS A 255 28.13 4.56 16.78
N LEU A 256 27.50 3.52 17.33
CA LEU A 256 27.11 3.46 18.74
C LEU A 256 28.32 3.59 19.67
N GLU A 257 29.43 2.92 19.34
CA GLU A 257 30.69 3.06 20.07
C GLU A 257 31.20 4.51 20.07
N LYS A 258 31.18 5.18 18.91
CA LYS A 258 31.60 6.59 18.80
C LYS A 258 30.75 7.53 19.66
N VAL A 259 29.43 7.34 19.64
CA VAL A 259 28.49 8.19 20.40
C VAL A 259 28.63 7.95 21.91
N ASN A 260 28.85 6.71 22.34
CA ASN A 260 29.02 6.39 23.77
C ASN A 260 30.38 6.82 24.35
N LEU A 261 31.38 7.09 23.50
CA LEU A 261 32.71 7.58 23.89
C LEU A 261 32.83 9.11 23.86
N ALA A 262 31.82 9.83 23.40
CA ALA A 262 31.75 11.30 23.32
C ALA A 262 30.98 11.89 24.50
#